data_AF-A0A0S4N995-F1
#
_entry.id   AF-A0A0S4N995-F1
#
_cell.length_a   1.000
_cell.length_b   1.000
_cell.length_c   1.000
_cell.angle_alpha   90.00
_cell.angle_beta   90.00
_cell.angle_gamma   90.00
#
_symmetry.space_group_name_H-M   'P 1'
#
loop_
_entity.id
_entity.type
_entity.pdbx_description
1 polymer ?
#
loop_
_entity_poly.entity_id
_entity_poly.type
_entity_poly.pdbx_seq_one_letter_code
_entity_poly.pdbx_strand_id
1 'polypeptide(L)'
;MLYCTSFETNIGIIYIASSEKGVCKISLTLNSSVEFKSWIKKHFSEFEVVESKKENKEAIEQIRLYLARRLKKFDVPIDLIGTDFQKFVWGETMKIPYGETITYSELAKRIHNPKAYRAVGNALGANPLPIIVPCHRVIASDGSLGGYSGGIKIKEFLLGLEGAKSV
;
A
#
# COMPACT_ATOMS: atom_id res chain seq x y z
N MET A 1 -0.98 -4.85 -21.67
CA MET A 1 -1.59 -6.00 -20.95
C MET A 1 -1.61 -5.74 -19.44
N LEU A 2 -2.30 -6.54 -18.64
CA LEU A 2 -2.24 -6.48 -17.17
C LEU A 2 -1.85 -7.86 -16.61
N TYR A 3 -0.80 -7.91 -15.78
CA TYR A 3 -0.25 -9.16 -15.24
C TYR A 3 -0.60 -9.32 -13.78
N CYS A 4 -1.37 -10.35 -13.45
CA CYS A 4 -1.86 -10.62 -12.09
C CYS A 4 -1.25 -11.90 -11.54
N THR A 5 -0.98 -11.96 -10.24
CA THR A 5 -0.67 -13.21 -9.55
C THR A 5 -0.95 -13.09 -8.05
N SER A 6 -0.80 -14.20 -7.33
CA SER A 6 -0.81 -14.23 -5.88
C SER A 6 0.33 -15.09 -5.34
N PHE A 7 0.71 -14.82 -4.09
CA PHE A 7 1.76 -15.57 -3.41
C PHE A 7 1.52 -15.58 -1.89
N GLU A 8 1.93 -16.68 -1.26
CA GLU A 8 1.83 -16.86 0.19
C GLU A 8 2.92 -16.11 0.95
N THR A 9 2.56 -15.59 2.11
CA THR A 9 3.45 -14.90 3.06
C THR A 9 3.03 -15.21 4.51
N ASN A 10 3.83 -14.76 5.47
CA ASN A 10 3.51 -14.87 6.90
C ASN A 10 2.34 -13.98 7.37
N ILE A 11 1.87 -13.05 6.52
CA ILE A 11 0.67 -12.23 6.79
C ILE A 11 -0.54 -12.67 5.97
N GLY A 12 -0.46 -13.82 5.28
CA GLY A 12 -1.49 -14.37 4.41
C GLY A 12 -1.14 -14.30 2.93
N ILE A 13 -2.13 -14.56 2.07
CA ILE A 13 -1.97 -14.50 0.62
C ILE A 13 -2.00 -13.03 0.18
N ILE A 14 -0.98 -12.61 -0.57
CA ILE A 14 -0.92 -11.30 -1.20
C ILE A 14 -1.25 -11.46 -2.68
N TYR A 15 -2.14 -10.60 -3.17
CA TYR A 15 -2.44 -10.48 -4.61
C TYR A 15 -1.74 -9.25 -5.16
N ILE A 16 -1.15 -9.37 -6.33
CA ILE A 16 -0.42 -8.30 -7.00
C ILE A 16 -0.82 -8.22 -8.48
N ALA A 17 -0.97 -7.00 -8.98
CA ALA A 17 -1.11 -6.70 -10.40
C ALA A 17 -0.07 -5.66 -10.83
N SER A 18 0.43 -5.81 -12.05
CA SER A 18 1.29 -4.83 -12.72
C SER A 18 0.78 -4.56 -14.14
N SER A 19 0.86 -3.29 -14.53
CA SER A 19 0.77 -2.86 -15.93
C SER A 19 2.19 -2.81 -16.52
N GLU A 20 2.31 -2.46 -17.80
CA GLU A 20 3.61 -2.20 -18.43
C GLU A 20 4.40 -1.05 -17.78
N LYS A 21 3.73 -0.19 -16.99
CA LYS A 21 4.37 0.93 -16.28
C LYS A 21 4.90 0.53 -14.89
N GLY A 22 4.42 -0.58 -14.33
CA GLY A 22 4.81 -1.04 -12.99
C GLY A 22 3.67 -1.62 -12.17
N VAL A 23 3.94 -1.89 -10.89
CA VAL A 23 2.97 -2.44 -9.94
C VAL A 23 1.85 -1.43 -9.74
N CYS A 24 0.61 -1.84 -10.00
CA CYS A 24 -0.57 -0.96 -9.92
C CYS A 24 -1.56 -1.37 -8.83
N LYS A 25 -1.52 -2.62 -8.34
CA LYS A 25 -2.37 -3.07 -7.23
C LYS A 25 -1.68 -4.10 -6.35
N ILE A 26 -1.78 -3.92 -5.04
CA ILE A 26 -1.49 -4.93 -4.01
C ILE A 26 -2.75 -5.09 -3.13
N SER A 27 -3.09 -6.32 -2.76
CA SER A 27 -4.16 -6.63 -1.81
C SER A 27 -3.67 -7.56 -0.71
N LEU A 28 -3.96 -7.21 0.55
CA LEU A 28 -3.47 -7.90 1.75
C LEU A 28 -4.58 -8.64 2.54
N THR A 29 -5.84 -8.54 2.14
CA THR A 29 -6.98 -9.05 2.93
C THR A 29 -7.23 -10.54 2.71
N LEU A 30 -7.83 -11.24 3.68
CA LEU A 30 -8.20 -12.66 3.53
C LEU A 30 -9.33 -12.88 2.50
N ASN A 31 -10.18 -11.86 2.27
CA ASN A 31 -11.24 -11.85 1.25
C ASN A 31 -10.77 -11.26 -0.11
N SER A 32 -9.45 -11.13 -0.29
CA SER A 32 -8.85 -10.28 -1.31
C SER A 32 -9.10 -10.70 -2.75
N SER A 33 -9.42 -11.95 -3.05
CA SER A 33 -9.55 -12.38 -4.46
C SER A 33 -10.72 -11.67 -5.18
N VAL A 34 -11.85 -11.50 -4.49
CA VAL A 34 -13.05 -10.84 -5.05
C VAL A 34 -12.84 -9.34 -5.15
N GLU A 35 -12.36 -8.70 -4.08
CA GLU A 35 -12.07 -7.26 -4.06
C GLU A 35 -10.99 -6.87 -5.07
N PHE A 36 -9.94 -7.70 -5.18
CA PHE A 36 -8.87 -7.52 -6.15
C PHE A 36 -9.42 -7.64 -7.57
N LYS A 37 -10.15 -8.71 -7.91
CA LYS A 37 -10.76 -8.87 -9.23
C LYS A 37 -11.74 -7.74 -9.56
N SER A 38 -12.54 -7.31 -8.60
CA SER A 38 -13.48 -6.19 -8.76
C SER A 38 -12.75 -4.87 -9.03
N TRP A 39 -11.67 -4.59 -8.28
CA TRP A 39 -10.85 -3.41 -8.49
C TRP A 39 -10.18 -3.43 -9.87
N ILE A 40 -9.65 -4.57 -10.29
CA ILE A 40 -9.04 -4.75 -11.62
C ILE A 40 -10.08 -4.51 -12.72
N LYS A 41 -11.25 -5.13 -12.62
CA LYS A 41 -12.35 -4.92 -13.57
C LYS A 41 -12.77 -3.45 -13.67
N LYS A 42 -12.75 -2.71 -12.54
CA LYS A 42 -13.13 -1.29 -12.49
C LYS A 42 -12.11 -0.37 -13.17
N HIS A 43 -10.81 -0.63 -13.01
CA HIS A 43 -9.76 0.32 -13.43
C HIS A 43 -9.03 -0.10 -14.71
N PHE A 44 -9.15 -1.37 -15.10
CA PHE A 44 -8.46 -1.98 -16.24
C PHE A 44 -9.44 -2.80 -17.10
N SER A 45 -10.69 -2.34 -17.25
CA SER A 45 -11.75 -3.05 -17.99
C SER A 45 -11.39 -3.35 -19.45
N GLU A 46 -10.53 -2.53 -20.06
CA GLU A 46 -10.10 -2.66 -21.46
C GLU A 46 -8.80 -3.46 -21.61
N PHE A 47 -8.19 -3.89 -20.51
CA PHE A 47 -6.92 -4.62 -20.54
C PHE A 47 -7.18 -6.13 -20.49
N GLU A 48 -6.46 -6.86 -21.32
CA GLU A 48 -6.34 -8.30 -21.16
C GLU A 48 -5.59 -8.63 -19.87
N VAL A 49 -6.27 -9.38 -18.99
CA VAL A 49 -5.72 -9.82 -17.71
C VAL A 49 -5.08 -11.19 -17.89
N VAL A 50 -3.77 -11.24 -17.70
CA VAL A 50 -2.97 -12.46 -17.82
C VAL A 50 -2.45 -12.85 -16.44
N GLU A 51 -2.63 -14.12 -16.07
CA GLU A 51 -1.99 -14.65 -14.87
C GLU A 51 -0.50 -14.84 -15.13
N SER A 52 0.35 -14.11 -14.40
CA SER A 52 1.79 -14.33 -14.48
C SER A 52 2.58 -13.90 -13.26
N LYS A 53 3.42 -14.84 -12.80
CA LYS A 53 4.42 -14.62 -11.75
C LYS A 53 5.69 -13.94 -12.27
N LYS A 54 6.01 -14.10 -13.55
CA LYS A 54 7.28 -13.62 -14.12
C LYS A 54 7.36 -12.09 -14.11
N GLU A 55 6.31 -11.42 -14.57
CA GLU A 55 6.23 -9.96 -14.66
C GLU A 55 6.13 -9.31 -13.27
N ASN A 56 5.69 -10.05 -12.26
CA ASN A 56 5.62 -9.60 -10.87
C ASN A 56 6.80 -10.06 -9.99
N LYS A 57 7.80 -10.76 -10.57
CA LYS A 57 8.85 -11.45 -9.80
C LYS A 57 9.60 -10.51 -8.85
N GLU A 58 10.06 -9.37 -9.36
CA GLU A 58 10.84 -8.40 -8.58
C GLU A 58 10.06 -7.86 -7.38
N ALA A 59 8.81 -7.45 -7.60
CA ALA A 59 7.95 -6.96 -6.54
C ALA A 59 7.65 -8.03 -5.47
N ILE A 60 7.42 -9.28 -5.90
CA ILE A 60 7.24 -10.42 -4.98
C ILE A 60 8.50 -10.62 -4.13
N GLU A 61 9.68 -10.58 -4.75
CA GLU A 61 10.96 -10.77 -4.05
C GLU A 61 11.21 -9.65 -3.04
N GLN A 62 11.04 -8.39 -3.42
CA GLN A 62 11.21 -7.26 -2.51
C GLN A 62 10.18 -7.26 -1.37
N ILE A 63 8.92 -7.63 -1.62
CA ILE A 63 7.91 -7.78 -0.54
C ILE A 63 8.34 -8.88 0.43
N ARG A 64 8.85 -10.02 -0.07
CA ARG A 64 9.38 -11.09 0.80
C ARG A 64 10.58 -10.63 1.62
N LEU A 65 11.53 -9.91 1.01
CA LEU A 65 12.68 -9.36 1.72
C LEU A 65 12.25 -8.34 2.79
N TYR A 66 11.27 -7.50 2.49
CA TYR A 66 10.69 -6.56 3.44
C TYR A 66 10.04 -7.28 4.62
N LEU A 67 9.18 -8.27 4.35
CA LEU A 67 8.53 -9.08 5.39
C LEU A 67 9.53 -9.91 6.22
N ALA A 68 10.72 -10.18 5.67
CA ALA A 68 11.85 -10.81 6.37
C ALA A 68 12.79 -9.81 7.07
N ARG A 69 12.45 -8.52 7.13
CA ARG A 69 13.28 -7.43 7.71
C ARG A 69 14.63 -7.21 7.00
N ARG A 70 14.76 -7.67 5.75
CA ARG A 70 15.98 -7.56 4.94
C ARG A 70 15.93 -6.42 3.91
N LEU A 71 14.79 -5.76 3.76
CA LEU A 71 14.61 -4.62 2.85
C LEU A 71 13.88 -3.49 3.58
N LYS A 72 14.43 -2.27 3.48
CA LYS A 72 13.87 -1.06 4.10
C LYS A 72 13.31 -0.06 3.08
N LYS A 73 13.73 -0.18 1.81
CA LYS A 73 13.32 0.70 0.72
C LYS A 73 13.01 -0.16 -0.51
N PHE A 74 11.82 0.04 -1.08
CA PHE A 74 11.42 -0.59 -2.32
C PHE A 74 12.05 0.15 -3.50
N ASP A 75 12.44 -0.62 -4.51
CA ASP A 75 12.97 -0.14 -5.79
C ASP A 75 12.29 -0.94 -6.91
N VAL A 76 10.99 -0.70 -7.08
CA VAL A 76 10.18 -1.28 -8.15
C VAL A 76 9.39 -0.19 -8.84
N PRO A 77 9.22 -0.24 -10.17
CA PRO A 77 8.33 0.67 -10.87
C PRO A 77 6.90 0.55 -10.33
N ILE A 78 6.24 1.70 -10.13
CA ILE A 78 4.85 1.76 -9.67
C ILE A 78 3.99 2.53 -10.67
N ASP A 79 2.74 2.09 -10.79
CA ASP A 79 1.72 2.74 -11.60
C ASP A 79 0.53 3.10 -10.68
N LEU A 80 0.59 4.30 -10.08
CA LEU A 80 -0.42 4.76 -9.13
C LEU A 80 -1.73 5.11 -9.84
N ILE A 81 -2.78 4.34 -9.58
CA ILE A 81 -4.12 4.59 -10.12
C ILE A 81 -4.99 5.27 -9.05
N GLY A 82 -5.36 6.53 -9.29
CA GLY A 82 -6.15 7.36 -8.38
C GLY A 82 -6.32 8.78 -8.89
N THR A 83 -7.04 9.61 -8.13
CA THR A 83 -7.16 11.05 -8.39
C THR A 83 -5.84 11.78 -8.13
N ASP A 84 -5.68 13.00 -8.65
CA ASP A 84 -4.46 13.79 -8.42
C ASP A 84 -4.24 14.06 -6.93
N PHE A 85 -5.31 14.33 -6.17
CA PHE A 85 -5.24 14.46 -4.72
C PHE A 85 -4.74 13.18 -4.04
N GLN A 86 -5.26 12.03 -4.44
CA GLN A 86 -4.82 10.74 -3.89
C GLN A 86 -3.35 10.48 -4.19
N LYS A 87 -2.93 10.65 -5.45
CA LYS A 87 -1.54 10.50 -5.88
C LYS A 87 -0.60 11.42 -5.10
N PHE A 88 -1.01 12.67 -4.86
CA PHE A 88 -0.22 13.61 -4.07
C PHE A 88 -0.07 13.15 -2.60
N VAL A 89 -1.16 12.73 -1.97
CA VAL A 89 -1.12 12.16 -0.60
C VAL A 89 -0.23 10.91 -0.53
N TRP A 90 -0.35 9.98 -1.48
CA TRP A 90 0.49 8.78 -1.54
C TRP A 90 1.95 9.13 -1.77
N GLY A 91 2.24 10.13 -2.62
CA GLY A 91 3.57 10.69 -2.83
C GLY A 91 4.22 11.18 -1.53
N GLU A 92 3.50 11.99 -0.75
CA GLU A 92 4.00 12.45 0.56
C GLU A 92 4.13 11.31 1.58
N THR A 93 3.25 10.31 1.51
CA THR A 93 3.29 9.12 2.38
C THR A 93 4.54 8.28 2.12
N MET A 94 4.96 8.13 0.87
CA MET A 94 6.19 7.40 0.51
C MET A 94 7.47 8.05 1.05
N LYS A 95 7.42 9.33 1.45
CA LYS A 95 8.56 10.02 2.08
C LYS A 95 8.72 9.70 3.57
N ILE A 96 7.77 9.00 4.19
CA ILE A 96 7.88 8.60 5.61
C ILE A 96 8.93 7.48 5.71
N PRO A 97 10.03 7.65 6.48
CA PRO A 97 11.07 6.63 6.60
C PRO A 97 10.59 5.31 7.20
N TYR A 98 11.32 4.23 6.91
CA TYR A 98 11.11 2.93 7.55
C TYR A 98 11.34 3.03 9.06
N GLY A 99 10.39 2.51 9.86
CA GLY A 99 10.45 2.55 11.32
C GLY A 99 9.95 3.85 11.95
N GLU A 100 9.50 4.81 11.13
CA GLU A 100 8.92 6.07 11.60
C GLU A 100 7.41 6.12 11.37
N THR A 101 6.72 6.85 12.24
CA THR A 101 5.29 7.14 12.09
C THR A 101 5.03 8.63 12.12
N ILE A 102 4.02 9.07 11.38
CA ILE A 102 3.47 10.43 11.48
C ILE A 102 1.97 10.37 11.73
N THR A 103 1.38 11.49 12.12
CA THR A 103 -0.07 11.58 12.30
C THR A 103 -0.78 11.96 11.00
N TYR A 104 -2.08 11.67 10.91
CA TYR A 104 -2.91 12.19 9.79
C TYR A 104 -2.88 13.73 9.69
N SER A 105 -2.79 14.43 10.82
CA SER A 105 -2.70 15.90 10.86
C SER A 105 -1.35 16.39 10.35
N GLU A 106 -0.26 15.68 10.65
CA GLU A 106 1.07 16.00 10.11
C GLU A 106 1.13 15.78 8.59
N LEU A 107 0.57 14.67 8.11
CA LEU A 107 0.47 14.42 6.67
C LEU A 107 -0.39 15.49 5.97
N ALA A 108 -1.48 15.93 6.60
CA ALA A 108 -2.31 17.03 6.09
C ALA A 108 -1.53 18.36 5.97
N LYS A 109 -0.59 18.64 6.88
CA LYS A 109 0.31 19.79 6.75
C LYS A 109 1.31 19.63 5.60
N ARG A 110 1.87 18.43 5.40
CA ARG A 110 2.82 18.15 4.30
C ARG A 110 2.20 18.37 2.92
N ILE A 111 0.90 18.14 2.77
CA ILE A 111 0.16 18.44 1.53
C ILE A 111 -0.37 19.89 1.48
N HIS A 112 0.11 20.78 2.35
CA HIS A 112 -0.30 22.18 2.46
C HIS A 112 -1.81 22.39 2.70
N ASN A 113 -2.47 21.42 3.34
CA ASN A 113 -3.88 21.54 3.71
C ASN A 113 -4.15 20.99 5.13
N PRO A 114 -3.79 21.74 6.19
CA PRO A 114 -3.88 21.26 7.57
C PRO A 114 -5.29 20.83 8.02
N LYS A 115 -6.33 21.31 7.35
CA LYS A 115 -7.74 20.97 7.66
C LYS A 115 -8.21 19.69 6.96
N ALA A 116 -7.43 19.12 6.04
CA ALA A 116 -7.81 17.98 5.22
C ALA A 116 -7.53 16.60 5.85
N TYR A 117 -7.34 16.48 7.17
CA TYR A 117 -6.99 15.21 7.83
C TYR A 117 -7.98 14.06 7.52
N ARG A 118 -9.28 14.33 7.40
CA ARG A 118 -10.28 13.32 6.99
C ARG A 118 -10.11 12.90 5.53
N ALA A 119 -9.88 13.87 4.63
CA ALA A 119 -9.65 13.59 3.22
C ALA A 119 -8.35 12.80 3.00
N VAL A 120 -7.30 13.11 3.77
CA VAL A 120 -6.05 12.33 3.83
C VAL A 120 -6.35 10.90 4.28
N GLY A 121 -7.12 10.71 5.35
CA GLY A 121 -7.53 9.38 5.80
C GLY A 121 -8.25 8.57 4.71
N ASN A 122 -9.18 9.19 3.99
CA ASN A 122 -9.88 8.57 2.86
C ASN A 122 -8.94 8.23 1.69
N ALA A 123 -8.00 9.12 1.36
CA ALA A 123 -6.99 8.86 0.33
C ALA A 123 -6.08 7.69 0.71
N LEU A 124 -5.65 7.60 1.96
CA LEU A 124 -4.87 6.47 2.48
C LEU A 124 -5.66 5.16 2.49
N GLY A 125 -6.96 5.20 2.81
CA GLY A 125 -7.85 4.04 2.73
C GLY A 125 -8.02 3.53 1.29
N ALA A 126 -7.94 4.42 0.31
CA ALA A 126 -8.00 4.10 -1.12
C ALA A 126 -6.64 3.67 -1.72
N ASN A 127 -5.58 3.57 -0.92
CA ASN A 127 -4.24 3.22 -1.39
C ASN A 127 -4.25 1.89 -2.16
N PRO A 128 -3.90 1.88 -3.46
CA PRO A 128 -3.86 0.65 -4.25
C PRO A 128 -2.62 -0.19 -3.95
N LEU A 129 -1.56 0.38 -3.38
CA LEU A 129 -0.25 -0.24 -3.17
C LEU A 129 0.16 -0.23 -1.68
N PRO A 130 -0.58 -0.89 -0.76
CA PRO A 130 -0.13 -1.02 0.62
C PRO A 130 1.24 -1.71 0.69
N ILE A 131 1.98 -1.51 1.79
CA ILE A 131 3.40 -1.85 1.98
C ILE A 131 4.35 -0.93 1.18
N ILE A 132 4.19 -0.82 -0.14
CA ILE A 132 5.05 0.03 -0.99
C ILE A 132 4.75 1.51 -0.73
N VAL A 133 3.48 1.91 -0.82
CA VAL A 133 2.99 3.17 -0.27
C VAL A 133 2.66 2.90 1.20
N PRO A 134 3.44 3.42 2.15
CA PRO A 134 3.45 2.95 3.54
C PRO A 134 2.34 3.59 4.37
N CYS A 135 1.08 3.42 3.98
CA CYS A 135 -0.07 4.00 4.69
C CYS A 135 -0.25 3.44 6.12
N HIS A 136 0.39 2.30 6.46
CA HIS A 136 0.47 1.79 7.83
C HIS A 136 1.28 2.70 8.76
N ARG A 137 2.18 3.54 8.24
CA ARG A 137 3.01 4.49 9.01
C ARG A 137 2.26 5.76 9.45
N VAL A 138 1.00 5.92 9.04
CA VAL A 138 0.17 7.08 9.41
C VAL A 138 -0.83 6.68 10.48
N ILE A 139 -0.77 7.31 11.66
CA ILE A 139 -1.58 6.99 12.83
C ILE A 139 -2.41 8.20 13.29
N ALA A 140 -3.32 7.99 14.24
CA ALA A 140 -4.06 9.08 14.86
C ALA A 140 -3.18 9.89 15.82
N SER A 141 -3.56 11.14 16.08
CA SER A 141 -2.80 12.04 16.95
C SER A 141 -2.83 11.64 18.43
N ASP A 142 -3.75 10.76 18.82
CA ASP A 142 -3.89 10.21 20.17
C ASP A 142 -3.09 8.91 20.37
N GLY A 143 -2.25 8.54 19.39
CA GLY A 143 -1.46 7.31 19.42
C GLY A 143 -2.23 6.06 18.96
N SER A 144 -3.55 6.16 18.74
CA SER A 144 -4.32 5.03 18.21
C SER A 144 -4.00 4.77 16.74
N LEU A 145 -4.19 3.53 16.30
CA LEU A 145 -3.80 3.11 14.95
C LEU A 145 -4.68 3.69 13.85
N GLY A 146 -5.91 4.15 14.15
CA GLY A 146 -6.88 4.53 13.12
C GLY A 146 -7.25 3.35 12.21
N GLY A 147 -7.67 3.62 10.97
CA GLY A 147 -8.08 2.60 10.00
C GLY A 147 -6.94 2.06 9.14
N TYR A 148 -7.11 0.84 8.61
CA TYR A 148 -6.21 0.25 7.60
C TYR A 148 -6.97 -0.67 6.65
N SER A 149 -6.78 -0.50 5.34
CA SER A 149 -7.49 -1.30 4.32
C SER A 149 -7.10 -2.78 4.35
N GLY A 150 -5.88 -3.11 4.77
CA GLY A 150 -5.47 -4.49 5.03
C GLY A 150 -5.94 -5.07 6.37
N GLY A 151 -6.68 -4.30 7.18
CA GLY A 151 -7.10 -4.68 8.53
C GLY A 151 -6.06 -4.34 9.62
N ILE A 152 -6.56 -4.02 10.82
CA ILE A 152 -5.75 -3.49 11.92
C ILE A 152 -4.60 -4.42 12.33
N LYS A 153 -4.84 -5.73 12.38
CA LYS A 153 -3.81 -6.73 12.72
C LYS A 153 -2.59 -6.67 11.79
N ILE A 154 -2.81 -6.43 10.49
CA ILE A 154 -1.71 -6.29 9.53
C ILE A 154 -0.98 -4.95 9.76
N LYS A 155 -1.70 -3.87 10.06
CA LYS A 155 -1.06 -2.59 10.40
C LYS A 155 -0.16 -2.71 11.64
N GLU A 156 -0.65 -3.34 12.70
CA GLU A 156 0.12 -3.65 13.92
C GLU A 156 1.36 -4.47 13.60
N PHE A 157 1.18 -5.55 12.82
CA PHE A 157 2.29 -6.40 12.41
C PHE A 157 3.35 -5.62 11.64
N LEU A 158 2.96 -4.80 10.65
CA LEU A 158 3.89 -4.03 9.83
C LEU A 158 4.65 -2.99 10.68
N LEU A 159 3.97 -2.28 11.58
CA LEU A 159 4.62 -1.33 12.49
C LEU A 159 5.63 -2.03 13.41
N GLY A 160 5.24 -3.17 14.01
CA GLY A 160 6.13 -3.98 14.85
C GLY A 160 7.28 -4.62 14.06
N LEU A 161 7.06 -4.97 12.80
CA LEU A 161 8.10 -5.44 11.89
C LEU A 161 9.17 -4.38 11.66
N GLU A 162 8.75 -3.13 11.47
CA GLU A 162 9.65 -2.00 11.25
C GLU A 162 10.33 -1.49 12.53
N GLY A 163 9.88 -1.95 13.70
CA GLY A 163 10.35 -1.46 15.00
C GLY A 163 9.86 -0.04 15.31
N ALA A 164 8.76 0.38 14.68
CA ALA A 164 8.17 1.69 14.93
C ALA A 164 7.70 1.79 16.39
N LYS A 165 8.10 2.86 17.07
CA LYS A 165 7.55 3.19 18.39
C LYS A 165 6.15 3.75 18.16
N SER A 166 5.15 3.15 18.80
CA SER A 166 3.86 3.83 18.99
C SER A 166 4.14 5.16 19.68
N VAL A 167 3.69 6.27 19.09
CA VAL A 167 3.81 7.61 19.68
C VAL A 167 2.99 7.68 20.96
#